data_AF-A0A2N2GY72-F1
#
_entry.id   AF-A0A2N2GY72-F1
#
_cell.length_a   1.000
_cell.length_b   1.000
_cell.length_c   1.000
_cell.angle_alpha   90.00
_cell.angle_beta   90.00
_cell.angle_gamma   90.00
#
_symmetry.space_group_name_H-M   'P 1'
#
loop_
_entity.id
_entity.type
_entity.pdbx_description
1 polymer ?
#
loop_
_entity_poly.entity_id
_entity_poly.type
_entity_poly.pdbx_seq_one_letter_code
_entity_poly.pdbx_strand_id
1 'polypeptide(L)'
;MVVIQIEPGVCGFRTMIQANRIGDRRVRIEVESDCARISELGEKLRDLGMREVLKIPMHQNPVYEAAGSCRLHPSCPVPCGIIKAAEAALDLALEKDVKIQFRKDAQE
;
A
#
# COMPACT_ATOMS: atom_id res chain seq x y z
N MET A 1 11.80 9.80 4.19
CA MET A 1 10.77 9.62 3.14
C MET A 1 11.02 8.29 2.51
N VAL A 2 10.00 7.43 2.42
CA VAL A 2 10.05 6.15 1.72
C VAL A 2 9.18 6.25 0.47
N VAL A 3 9.65 5.70 -0.64
CA VAL A 3 8.94 5.72 -1.92
C VAL A 3 8.82 4.30 -2.44
N ILE A 4 7.61 3.87 -2.78
CA ILE A 4 7.36 2.53 -3.34
C ILE A 4 6.67 2.68 -4.69
N GLN A 5 7.24 2.03 -5.70
CA GLN A 5 6.60 1.82 -7.00
C GLN A 5 5.95 0.43 -7.03
N ILE A 6 4.71 0.36 -7.52
CA ILE A 6 3.93 -0.88 -7.61
C ILE A 6 3.54 -1.13 -9.06
N GLU A 7 3.98 -2.27 -9.58
CA GLU A 7 3.50 -2.84 -10.84
C GLU A 7 2.38 -3.86 -10.52
N PRO A 8 1.10 -3.54 -10.78
CA PRO A 8 -0.02 -4.37 -10.30
C PRO A 8 -0.31 -5.61 -11.16
N GLY A 9 0.55 -5.92 -12.14
CA GLY A 9 0.33 -7.01 -13.08
C GLY A 9 -0.58 -6.61 -14.25
N VAL A 10 -1.51 -7.49 -14.62
CA VAL A 10 -2.24 -7.41 -15.90
C VAL A 10 -3.09 -6.14 -16.09
N CYS A 11 -3.54 -5.47 -15.03
CA CYS A 11 -4.30 -4.22 -15.18
C CYS A 11 -3.43 -3.05 -15.64
N GLY A 12 -2.10 -3.12 -15.47
CA GLY A 12 -1.15 -2.13 -15.99
C GLY A 12 -1.13 -0.76 -15.31
N PHE A 13 -2.03 -0.48 -14.35
CA PHE A 13 -2.11 0.84 -13.70
C PHE A 13 -1.02 1.03 -12.66
N ARG A 14 0.12 1.57 -13.08
CA ARG A 14 1.26 1.83 -12.20
C ARG A 14 0.86 2.76 -11.07
N THR A 15 1.44 2.54 -9.91
CA THR A 15 1.15 3.33 -8.72
C THR A 15 2.45 3.68 -8.00
N MET A 16 2.59 4.95 -7.64
CA MET A 16 3.64 5.46 -6.78
C MET A 16 3.04 5.82 -5.42
N ILE A 17 3.71 5.41 -4.34
CA ILE A 17 3.33 5.71 -2.96
C ILE A 17 4.50 6.43 -2.31
N GLN A 18 4.26 7.59 -1.72
CA GLN A 18 5.23 8.32 -0.94
C GLN A 18 4.77 8.34 0.52
N ALA A 19 5.65 7.88 1.42
CA ALA A 19 5.41 7.80 2.84
C ALA A 19 6.39 8.72 3.59
N ASN A 20 5.85 9.76 4.18
CA ASN A 20 6.60 10.82 4.86
C ASN A 20 6.31 10.79 6.36
N ARG A 21 7.30 10.43 7.18
CA ARG A 21 7.16 10.49 8.64
C ARG A 21 6.82 11.92 9.07
N ILE A 22 5.72 12.08 9.80
CA ILE A 22 5.26 13.35 10.36
C ILE A 22 5.14 13.22 11.90
N GLY A 23 6.26 13.46 12.59
CA GLY A 23 6.38 13.24 14.03
C GLY A 23 6.69 11.78 14.41
N ASP A 24 6.58 11.46 15.69
CA ASP A 24 7.16 10.23 16.24
C ASP A 24 6.42 8.95 15.84
N ARG A 25 5.10 9.04 15.62
CA ARG A 25 4.22 7.87 15.45
C ARG A 25 3.20 8.01 14.32
N ARG A 26 3.42 8.94 13.40
CA ARG A 26 2.54 9.16 12.25
C ARG A 26 3.32 9.29 10.95
N VAL A 27 2.67 8.93 9.86
CA VAL A 27 3.18 9.00 8.51
C VAL A 27 2.10 9.57 7.60
N ARG A 28 2.48 10.51 6.73
CA ARG A 28 1.67 11.02 5.64
C ARG A 28 1.86 10.14 4.42
N ILE A 29 0.76 9.78 3.78
CA ILE A 29 0.73 8.95 2.59
C ILE A 29 0.24 9.82 1.43
N GLU A 30 1.00 9.80 0.34
CA GLU A 30 0.63 10.40 -0.93
C GLU A 30 0.65 9.30 -2.00
N VAL A 31 -0.40 9.22 -2.82
CA VAL A 31 -0.57 8.17 -3.82
C VAL A 31 -0.81 8.80 -5.17
N GLU A 32 -0.02 8.39 -6.15
CA GLU A 32 -0.18 8.74 -7.55
C GLU A 32 -0.43 7.45 -8.34
N SER A 33 -1.48 7.40 -9.16
CA SER A 33 -1.86 6.18 -9.88
C SER A 33 -2.66 6.50 -11.13
N ASP A 34 -2.48 5.68 -12.16
CA ASP A 34 -3.33 5.66 -13.35
C ASP A 34 -4.71 5.03 -13.08
N CYS A 35 -4.89 4.36 -11.93
CA CYS A 35 -6.17 3.76 -11.55
C CYS A 35 -7.01 4.74 -10.74
N ALA A 36 -8.14 5.19 -11.30
CA ALA A 36 -9.06 6.12 -10.64
C ALA A 36 -9.50 5.66 -9.22
N ARG A 37 -9.62 4.35 -8.98
CA ARG A 37 -9.96 3.81 -7.65
C ARG A 37 -8.83 3.92 -6.64
N ILE A 38 -7.58 3.82 -7.11
CA ILE A 38 -6.40 4.03 -6.27
C ILE A 38 -6.21 5.51 -6.00
N SER A 39 -6.47 6.38 -6.97
CA SER A 39 -6.48 7.83 -6.76
C SER A 39 -7.52 8.21 -5.69
N GLU A 40 -8.75 7.69 -5.80
CA GLU A 40 -9.81 7.87 -4.79
C GLU A 40 -9.38 7.36 -3.40
N LEU A 41 -8.67 6.21 -3.36
CA LEU A 41 -8.12 5.67 -2.12
C LEU A 41 -7.09 6.62 -1.49
N GLY A 42 -6.18 7.16 -2.29
CA GLY A 42 -5.16 8.12 -1.84
C GLY A 42 -5.76 9.42 -1.31
N GLU A 43 -6.83 9.92 -1.91
CA GLU A 43 -7.53 11.11 -1.42
C GLU A 43 -8.16 10.90 -0.03
N LYS A 44 -8.65 9.68 0.24
CA LYS A 44 -9.25 9.30 1.53
C LYS A 44 -8.21 8.98 2.61
N LEU A 45 -7.04 8.49 2.21
CA LEU A 45 -5.94 8.11 3.11
C LEU A 45 -4.84 9.17 3.12
N ARG A 46 -4.93 10.11 4.07
CA ARG A 46 -3.90 11.16 4.22
C ARG A 46 -2.80 10.79 5.20
N ASP A 47 -3.17 10.38 6.40
CA ASP A 47 -2.20 10.08 7.46
C ASP A 47 -2.53 8.74 8.13
N LEU A 48 -1.50 7.98 8.48
CA LEU A 48 -1.58 6.72 9.23
C LEU A 48 -0.77 6.84 10.53
N GLY A 49 -1.28 6.25 11.60
CA GLY A 49 -0.55 6.11 12.85
C GLY A 49 0.13 4.74 12.97
N MET A 50 1.11 4.66 13.86
CA MET A 50 1.81 3.41 14.19
C MET A 50 0.85 2.27 14.61
N ARG A 51 -0.30 2.59 15.22
CA ARG A 51 -1.29 1.59 15.65
C ARG A 51 -1.99 0.96 14.45
N GLU A 52 -2.44 1.78 13.50
CA GLU A 52 -3.09 1.34 12.26
C GLU A 52 -2.15 0.45 11.45
N VAL A 53 -0.86 0.77 11.45
CA VAL A 53 0.15 0.03 10.69
C VAL A 53 0.48 -1.34 11.29
N LEU A 54 0.51 -1.49 12.62
CA LEU A 54 0.99 -2.74 13.27
C LEU A 54 -0.06 -3.60 13.97
N LYS A 55 -1.13 -3.00 14.51
CA LYS A 55 -1.97 -3.67 15.52
C LYS A 55 -3.41 -3.87 15.09
N ILE A 56 -3.89 -3.09 14.13
CA ILE A 56 -5.29 -3.19 13.69
C ILE A 56 -5.43 -4.40 12.75
N PRO A 57 -6.36 -5.33 13.03
CA PRO A 57 -6.64 -6.47 12.14
C PRO A 57 -6.98 -6.00 10.73
N MET A 58 -6.56 -6.76 9.71
CA MET A 58 -6.68 -6.38 8.30
C MET A 58 -8.10 -5.91 7.90
N HIS A 59 -9.14 -6.62 8.35
CA HIS A 59 -10.54 -6.30 8.00
C HIS A 59 -11.09 -5.03 8.68
N GLN A 60 -10.39 -4.48 9.68
CA GLN A 60 -10.74 -3.24 10.38
C GLN A 60 -9.71 -2.13 10.12
N ASN A 61 -8.72 -2.41 9.26
CA ASN A 61 -7.64 -1.48 9.00
C ASN A 61 -8.15 -0.39 8.04
N PRO A 62 -7.95 0.90 8.34
CA PRO A 62 -8.51 1.99 7.56
C PRO A 62 -8.06 1.97 6.09
N VAL A 63 -6.86 1.44 5.79
CA VAL A 63 -6.39 1.27 4.42
C VAL A 63 -7.28 0.29 3.64
N TYR A 64 -7.63 -0.83 4.26
CA TYR A 64 -8.43 -1.88 3.64
C TYR A 64 -9.93 -1.55 3.64
N GLU A 65 -10.44 -0.87 4.68
CA GLU A 65 -11.82 -0.36 4.69
C GLU A 65 -12.05 0.69 3.59
N ALA A 66 -11.10 1.62 3.43
CA ALA A 66 -11.13 2.59 2.34
C ALA A 66 -10.98 1.92 0.97
N ALA A 67 -10.13 0.90 0.84
CA ALA A 67 -10.00 0.11 -0.38
C ALA A 67 -11.32 -0.60 -0.76
N GLY A 68 -12.00 -1.20 0.21
CA GLY A 68 -13.32 -1.80 0.02
C GLY A 68 -14.36 -0.76 -0.42
N SER A 69 -14.36 0.41 0.21
CA SER A 69 -15.26 1.51 -0.14
C SER A 69 -15.00 2.06 -1.56
N CYS A 70 -13.74 2.06 -2.01
CA CYS A 70 -13.36 2.42 -3.38
C CYS A 70 -13.56 1.26 -4.38
N ARG A 71 -14.12 0.12 -3.95
CA ARG A 71 -14.42 -1.06 -4.79
C ARG A 71 -13.20 -1.61 -5.54
N LEU A 72 -12.05 -1.69 -4.86
CA LEU A 72 -10.85 -2.32 -5.42
C LEU A 72 -11.08 -3.83 -5.59
N HIS A 73 -10.39 -4.42 -6.57
CA HIS A 73 -10.23 -5.87 -6.62
C HIS A 73 -9.50 -6.37 -5.36
N PRO A 74 -9.94 -7.45 -4.72
CA PRO A 74 -9.30 -7.97 -3.51
C PRO A 74 -7.82 -8.31 -3.67
N SER A 75 -7.40 -8.67 -4.89
CA SER A 75 -6.02 -9.02 -5.24
C SER A 75 -5.13 -7.83 -5.57
N CYS A 76 -5.63 -6.59 -5.55
CA CYS A 76 -4.83 -5.42 -5.84
C CYS A 76 -3.68 -5.31 -4.81
N PRO A 77 -2.40 -5.23 -5.24
CA PRO A 77 -1.28 -5.15 -4.30
C PRO A 77 -1.12 -3.77 -3.65
N VAL A 78 -1.81 -2.74 -4.15
CA VAL A 78 -1.62 -1.35 -3.72
C VAL A 78 -1.93 -1.12 -2.24
N PRO A 79 -3.08 -1.58 -1.67
CA PRO A 79 -3.34 -1.46 -0.23
C PRO A 79 -2.24 -2.05 0.65
N CYS A 80 -1.68 -3.20 0.25
CA CYS A 80 -0.54 -3.80 0.94
C CYS A 80 0.70 -2.90 0.85
N GLY A 81 0.98 -2.36 -0.33
CA GLY A 81 2.09 -1.42 -0.55
C GLY A 81 2.00 -0.14 0.28
N ILE A 82 0.80 0.41 0.50
CA ILE A 82 0.58 1.56 1.40
C ILE A 82 1.04 1.21 2.82
N ILE A 83 0.64 0.04 3.33
CA ILE A 83 1.05 -0.43 4.66
C ILE A 83 2.57 -0.65 4.71
N LYS A 84 3.16 -1.30 3.70
CA LYS A 84 4.62 -1.50 3.61
C LYS A 84 5.41 -0.19 3.62
N ALA A 85 4.94 0.82 2.88
CA ALA A 85 5.57 2.15 2.87
C ALA A 85 5.50 2.81 4.25
N ALA A 86 4.34 2.70 4.92
CA ALA A 86 4.13 3.22 6.27
C ALA A 86 5.00 2.51 7.32
N GLU A 87 5.13 1.18 7.26
CA GLU A 87 6.01 0.39 8.14
C GLU A 87 7.46 0.85 8.02
N ALA A 88 7.97 0.98 6.79
CA ALA A 88 9.34 1.41 6.53
C ALA A 88 9.57 2.87 6.96
N ALA A 89 8.66 3.78 6.61
CA ALA A 89 8.79 5.20 6.98
C ALA A 89 8.73 5.43 8.49
N LEU A 90 8.11 4.52 9.24
CA LEU A 90 8.05 4.54 10.70
C LEU A 90 9.17 3.73 11.38
N ASP A 91 10.16 3.24 10.64
CA ASP A 91 11.27 2.41 11.13
C ASP A 91 10.79 1.14 11.86
N LEU A 92 9.61 0.63 11.46
CA LEU A 92 8.99 -0.57 12.04
C LEU A 92 9.36 -1.83 11.27
N ALA A 93 9.77 -1.68 10.00
CA ALA A 93 10.26 -2.75 9.16
C ALA A 93 11.43 -2.27 8.30
N LEU A 94 12.36 -3.17 8.01
CA LEU A 94 13.44 -2.92 7.06
C LEU A 94 12.92 -2.89 5.63
N GLU A 95 13.49 -2.02 4.81
CA GLU A 95 13.19 -1.94 3.38
C GLU A 95 13.67 -3.20 2.67
N LYS A 96 12.72 -3.92 2.07
CA LYS A 96 12.98 -5.08 1.20
C LYS A 96 11.80 -5.29 0.27
N ASP A 97 12.11 -5.51 -1.00
CA ASP A 97 11.10 -5.70 -2.04
C ASP A 97 10.23 -6.94 -1.78
N VAL A 98 8.91 -6.74 -1.88
CA VAL A 98 7.92 -7.81 -1.89
C VAL A 98 7.55 -8.10 -3.35
N LYS A 99 7.54 -9.38 -3.73
CA LYS A 99 7.23 -9.80 -5.10
C LYS A 99 6.24 -10.96 -5.13
N ILE A 100 5.26 -10.86 -6.02
CA ILE A 100 4.40 -11.97 -6.42
C ILE A 100 4.88 -12.40 -7.81
N GLN A 101 5.28 -13.67 -7.97
CA GLN A 101 5.82 -14.17 -9.23
C GLN A 101 5.09 -15.44 -9.64
N PHE A 102 4.54 -15.46 -10.85
CA PHE A 102 4.11 -16.70 -11.47
C PHE A 102 5.34 -17.56 -11.78
N ARG A 103 5.31 -18.83 -11.39
CA ARG A 103 6.28 -19.85 -11.77
C ARG A 103 5.52 -20.85 -12.62
N LYS A 104 6.08 -21.19 -13.78
CA LYS A 104 5.67 -22.39 -14.50
C LYS A 104 6.32 -23.56 -13.77
N ASP A 105 5.56 -24.58 -13.43
CA ASP A 105 6.16 -25.84 -13.05
C ASP A 105 6.96 -26.34 -14.26
N ALA A 106 8.19 -26.77 -14.04
CA ALA A 106 8.96 -27.47 -15.06
C ALA A 106 8.30 -28.84 -15.27
N GLN A 107 7.25 -28.88 -16.08
CA GLN A 107 6.70 -30.10 -16.64
C GLN A 107 6.82 -29.95 -18.16
N GLU A 108 7.71 -30.76 -18.72
CA GLU A 108 7.75 -31.12 -20.14
C GLU A 108 6.42 -31.75 -20.58
#